data_AF-A0A073IDB2-F1
#
_entry.id   AF-A0A073IDB2-F1
#
_cell.length_a   1.000
_cell.length_b   1.000
_cell.length_c   1.000
_cell.angle_alpha   90.00
_cell.angle_beta   90.00
_cell.angle_gamma   90.00
#
_symmetry.space_group_name_H-M   'P 1'
#
loop_
_entity.id
_entity.type
_entity.pdbx_description
1 polymer ?
#
loop_
_entity_poly.entity_id
_entity_poly.type
_entity_poly.pdbx_seq_one_letter_code
_entity_poly.pdbx_strand_id
1 'polypeptide(L)'
;MNDTDDLLASQSAASAAQTHEQIEAVLRAENIALSQELESLRAQMETDEVVIALKHRHAVELALARMRQIVWFTGHGEGLPDLQQMKEMLDASVYFDSDWYLAQDPELRASGMDPYEHYLRAGNYEGRNPGPDFNTMAYYLAYPDVAESRWPALLHYEAAGRSEGRIIEAP
;
A
#
# COMPACT_ATOMS: atom_id res chain seq x y z
N MET A 1 60.04 -45.61 -18.90
CA MET A 1 59.32 -44.34 -18.61
C MET A 1 58.60 -44.00 -19.90
N ASN A 2 57.27 -44.14 -20.05
CA ASN A 2 56.29 -43.72 -19.06
C ASN A 2 54.86 -44.30 -19.19
N ASP A 3 54.66 -45.57 -19.56
CA ASP A 3 53.30 -46.12 -19.74
C ASP A 3 52.53 -46.32 -18.42
N THR A 4 53.23 -46.59 -17.31
CA THR A 4 52.62 -46.75 -15.98
C THR A 4 52.20 -45.42 -15.35
N ASP A 5 52.98 -44.36 -15.59
CA ASP A 5 52.65 -43.01 -15.11
C ASP A 5 51.45 -42.44 -15.88
N ASP A 6 51.32 -42.74 -17.17
CA ASP A 6 50.19 -42.31 -18.00
C ASP A 6 48.88 -43.01 -17.59
N LEU A 7 48.94 -44.31 -17.25
CA LEU A 7 47.79 -45.06 -16.74
C LEU A 7 47.33 -44.56 -15.35
N LEU A 8 48.27 -44.25 -14.45
CA LEU A 8 47.97 -43.71 -13.12
C LEU A 8 47.40 -42.29 -13.21
N ALA A 9 47.92 -41.45 -14.11
CA ALA A 9 47.38 -40.12 -14.37
C ALA A 9 45.95 -40.19 -14.94
N SER A 10 45.69 -41.11 -15.87
CA SER A 10 44.35 -41.35 -16.44
C SER A 10 43.33 -41.81 -15.40
N GLN A 11 43.70 -42.76 -14.53
CA GLN A 11 42.83 -43.23 -13.44
C GLN A 11 42.54 -42.14 -12.40
N SER A 12 43.56 -41.34 -12.06
CA SER A 12 43.40 -40.19 -11.16
C SER A 12 42.45 -39.13 -11.73
N ALA A 13 42.59 -38.80 -13.02
CA ALA A 13 41.72 -37.87 -13.72
C ALA A 13 40.27 -38.36 -13.79
N ALA A 14 40.05 -39.66 -14.06
CA ALA A 14 38.71 -40.26 -14.07
C ALA A 14 38.03 -40.22 -12.69
N SER A 15 38.78 -40.50 -11.62
CA SER A 15 38.30 -40.40 -10.24
C SER A 15 37.93 -38.97 -9.85
N ALA A 16 38.76 -37.99 -10.24
CA ALA A 16 38.47 -36.57 -10.02
C ALA A 16 37.23 -36.10 -10.79
N ALA A 17 37.06 -36.53 -12.05
CA ALA A 17 35.88 -36.24 -12.85
C ALA A 17 34.60 -36.85 -12.25
N GLN A 18 34.67 -38.10 -11.78
CA GLN A 18 33.56 -38.76 -11.10
C GLN A 18 33.19 -38.06 -9.78
N THR A 19 34.19 -37.62 -9.02
CA THR A 19 33.98 -36.86 -7.77
C THR A 19 33.32 -35.49 -8.07
N HIS A 20 33.77 -34.81 -9.12
CA HIS A 20 33.19 -33.55 -9.55
C HIS A 20 31.73 -33.71 -9.99
N GLU A 21 31.43 -34.74 -10.79
CA GLU A 21 30.07 -35.06 -11.22
C GLU A 21 29.14 -35.35 -10.03
N GLN A 22 29.63 -36.10 -9.03
CA GLN A 22 28.89 -36.37 -7.79
C GLN A 22 28.60 -35.09 -7.01
N ILE A 23 29.57 -34.18 -6.88
CA ILE A 23 29.40 -32.88 -6.22
C ILE A 23 28.37 -32.03 -6.97
N GLU A 24 28.48 -31.94 -8.30
CA GLU A 24 27.49 -31.20 -9.10
C GLU A 24 26.08 -31.78 -8.98
N ALA A 25 25.95 -33.11 -8.92
CA ALA A 25 24.66 -33.76 -8.74
C ALA A 25 24.02 -33.41 -7.39
N VAL A 26 24.81 -33.39 -6.31
CA VAL A 26 24.35 -32.97 -4.97
C VAL A 26 23.94 -31.50 -4.99
N LEU A 27 24.78 -30.61 -5.52
CA LEU A 27 24.47 -29.17 -5.61
C LEU A 27 23.23 -28.91 -6.47
N ARG A 28 23.04 -29.64 -7.58
CA ARG A 28 21.82 -29.56 -8.40
C ARG A 28 20.60 -29.98 -7.60
N ALA A 29 20.67 -31.10 -6.88
CA ALA A 29 19.56 -31.57 -6.05
C ALA A 29 19.21 -30.59 -4.92
N GLU A 30 20.22 -30.03 -4.25
CA GLU A 30 20.04 -29.03 -3.19
C GLU A 30 19.42 -27.74 -3.73
N ASN A 31 19.90 -27.23 -4.87
CA ASN A 31 19.30 -26.06 -5.53
C ASN A 31 17.84 -26.31 -5.92
N ILE A 32 17.50 -27.51 -6.39
CA ILE A 32 16.11 -27.89 -6.71
C ILE A 32 15.26 -27.88 -5.44
N ALA A 33 15.73 -28.50 -4.35
CA ALA A 33 15.01 -28.57 -3.09
C ALA A 33 14.77 -27.17 -2.49
N LEU A 34 15.80 -26.32 -2.46
CA LEU A 34 15.70 -24.92 -2.02
C LEU A 34 14.71 -24.12 -2.88
N SER A 35 14.74 -24.31 -4.20
CA SER A 35 13.79 -23.63 -5.09
C SER A 35 12.34 -24.05 -4.82
N GLN A 36 12.11 -25.33 -4.53
CA GLN A 36 10.78 -25.84 -4.15
C GLN A 36 10.32 -25.28 -2.80
N GLU A 37 11.21 -25.20 -1.81
CA GLU A 37 10.91 -24.61 -0.51
C GLU A 37 10.56 -23.11 -0.63
N LEU A 38 11.33 -22.35 -1.41
CA LEU A 38 11.06 -20.95 -1.70
C LEU A 38 9.68 -20.75 -2.36
N GLU A 39 9.32 -21.58 -3.33
CA GLU A 39 8.01 -21.50 -3.98
C GLU A 39 6.87 -21.83 -3.01
N SER A 40 7.05 -22.82 -2.13
CA SER A 40 6.08 -23.14 -1.07
C SER A 40 5.91 -21.99 -0.08
N LEU A 41 7.02 -21.40 0.40
CA LEU A 41 6.98 -20.25 1.31
C LEU A 41 6.29 -19.04 0.65
N ARG A 42 6.59 -18.78 -0.63
CA ARG A 42 5.93 -17.73 -1.39
C ARG A 42 4.43 -17.98 -1.50
N ALA A 43 4.01 -19.20 -1.82
CA ALA A 43 2.60 -19.56 -1.90
C ALA A 43 1.89 -19.39 -0.54
N GLN A 44 2.54 -19.76 0.56
CA GLN A 44 2.03 -19.53 1.92
C GLN A 44 1.85 -18.03 2.20
N MET A 45 2.86 -17.22 1.88
CA MET A 45 2.80 -15.76 2.04
C MET A 45 1.68 -15.12 1.20
N GLU A 46 1.33 -15.67 0.03
CA GLU A 46 0.21 -15.16 -0.76
C GLU A 46 -1.16 -15.40 -0.09
N THR A 47 -1.27 -16.42 0.76
CA THR A 47 -2.50 -16.75 1.50
C THR A 47 -2.52 -16.24 2.94
N ASP A 48 -1.39 -15.72 3.42
CA ASP A 48 -1.27 -15.20 4.78
C ASP A 48 -2.13 -13.94 4.93
N GLU A 49 -3.08 -13.97 5.87
CA GLU A 49 -4.04 -12.88 6.08
C GLU A 49 -3.35 -11.55 6.41
N VAL A 50 -2.24 -11.58 7.15
CA VAL A 50 -1.47 -10.37 7.50
C VAL A 50 -0.80 -9.81 6.25
N VAL A 51 -0.21 -10.67 5.41
CA VAL A 51 0.41 -10.24 4.15
C VAL A 51 -0.63 -9.66 3.21
N ILE A 52 -1.80 -10.29 3.09
CA ILE A 52 -2.91 -9.79 2.27
C ILE A 52 -3.37 -8.41 2.76
N ALA A 53 -3.60 -8.25 4.07
CA ALA A 53 -4.01 -6.98 4.65
C ALA A 53 -2.96 -5.88 4.45
N LEU A 54 -1.67 -6.20 4.58
CA LEU A 54 -0.58 -5.26 4.32
C LEU A 54 -0.49 -4.86 2.85
N LYS A 55 -0.62 -5.82 1.92
CA LYS A 55 -0.66 -5.54 0.47
C LYS A 55 -1.83 -4.63 0.12
N HIS A 56 -3.01 -4.92 0.68
CA HIS A 56 -4.22 -4.12 0.51
C HIS A 56 -4.03 -2.69 1.00
N ARG A 57 -3.57 -2.51 2.24
CA ARG A 57 -3.26 -1.21 2.81
C ARG A 57 -2.24 -0.44 1.97
N HIS A 58 -1.18 -1.11 1.54
CA HIS A 58 -0.15 -0.48 0.72
C HIS A 58 -0.70 0.00 -0.62
N ALA A 59 -1.56 -0.79 -1.27
CA ALA A 59 -2.22 -0.39 -2.51
C ALA A 59 -3.07 0.88 -2.32
N VAL A 60 -3.84 0.97 -1.23
CA VAL A 60 -4.62 2.16 -0.86
C VAL A 60 -3.71 3.37 -0.61
N GLU A 61 -2.66 3.21 0.19
CA GLU A 61 -1.70 4.30 0.47
C GLU A 61 -1.03 4.81 -0.81
N LEU A 62 -0.69 3.92 -1.76
CA LEU A 62 -0.18 4.32 -3.08
C LEU A 62 -1.23 5.06 -3.91
N ALA A 63 -2.50 4.65 -3.88
CA ALA A 63 -3.58 5.34 -4.55
C ALA A 63 -3.75 6.77 -4.00
N LEU A 64 -3.79 6.92 -2.68
CA LEU A 64 -3.90 8.23 -2.02
C LEU A 64 -2.69 9.12 -2.29
N ALA A 65 -1.48 8.57 -2.26
CA ALA A 65 -0.26 9.32 -2.60
C ALA A 65 -0.29 9.85 -4.04
N ARG A 66 -0.82 9.05 -4.98
CA ARG A 66 -1.04 9.47 -6.38
C ARG A 66 -2.12 10.56 -6.46
N MET A 67 -3.25 10.39 -5.77
CA MET A 67 -4.33 11.38 -5.78
C MET A 67 -3.88 12.73 -5.22
N ARG A 68 -3.12 12.73 -4.12
CA ARG A 68 -2.51 13.95 -3.58
C ARG A 68 -1.67 14.68 -4.63
N GLN A 69 -0.84 13.96 -5.38
CA GLN A 69 -0.06 14.56 -6.47
C GLN A 69 -0.96 15.10 -7.58
N ILE A 70 -1.93 14.33 -8.07
CA ILE A 70 -2.84 14.74 -9.14
C ILE A 70 -3.62 15.99 -8.74
N VAL A 71 -4.18 16.02 -7.53
CA VAL A 71 -4.99 17.13 -7.02
C VAL A 71 -4.15 18.38 -6.83
N TRP A 72 -2.90 18.23 -6.38
CA TRP A 72 -1.96 19.35 -6.31
C TRP A 72 -1.74 20.04 -7.68
N PHE A 73 -1.59 19.25 -8.75
CA PHE A 73 -1.29 19.80 -10.08
C PHE A 73 -2.52 20.19 -10.90
N THR A 74 -3.64 19.48 -10.73
CA THR A 74 -4.81 19.60 -11.62
C THR A 74 -6.08 20.04 -10.90
N GLY A 75 -6.04 20.17 -9.57
CA GLY A 75 -7.24 20.27 -8.75
C GLY A 75 -8.04 18.98 -8.74
N HIS A 76 -9.27 19.04 -8.24
CA HIS A 76 -10.15 17.88 -8.15
C HIS A 76 -10.60 17.36 -9.53
N GLY A 77 -10.52 18.16 -10.61
CA GLY A 77 -10.86 17.73 -11.98
C GLY A 77 -12.34 17.91 -12.35
N GLU A 78 -12.68 17.56 -13.60
CA GLU A 78 -14.06 17.68 -14.10
C GLU A 78 -15.01 16.67 -13.43
N GLY A 79 -16.23 17.13 -13.12
CA GLY A 79 -17.29 16.30 -12.52
C GLY A 79 -17.34 16.30 -11.00
N LEU A 80 -16.40 16.97 -10.32
CA LEU A 80 -16.44 17.22 -8.88
C LEU A 80 -16.99 18.61 -8.54
N PRO A 81 -17.63 18.79 -7.36
CA PRO A 81 -17.98 20.11 -6.87
C PRO A 81 -16.75 21.03 -6.82
N ASP A 82 -16.95 22.34 -7.04
CA ASP A 82 -15.85 23.29 -6.86
C ASP A 82 -15.43 23.40 -5.39
N LEU A 83 -14.30 24.07 -5.12
CA LEU A 83 -13.77 24.18 -3.77
C LEU A 83 -14.76 24.81 -2.77
N GLN A 84 -15.55 25.80 -3.20
CA GLN A 84 -16.51 26.47 -2.33
C GLN A 84 -17.66 25.52 -1.99
N GLN A 85 -18.20 24.83 -2.99
CA GLN A 85 -19.23 23.80 -2.79
C GLN A 85 -18.73 22.67 -1.88
N MET A 86 -17.49 22.22 -2.06
CA MET A 86 -16.87 21.21 -1.21
C MET A 86 -16.74 21.67 0.25
N LYS A 87 -16.39 22.94 0.47
CA LYS A 87 -16.34 23.53 1.82
C LYS A 87 -17.72 23.59 2.46
N GLU A 88 -18.75 23.97 1.69
CA GLU A 88 -20.15 23.98 2.16
C GLU A 88 -20.62 22.58 2.54
N MET A 89 -20.22 21.54 1.79
CA MET A 89 -20.51 20.15 2.14
C MET A 89 -19.83 19.71 3.45
N LEU A 90 -18.57 20.12 3.68
CA LEU A 90 -17.89 19.85 4.94
C LEU A 90 -18.56 20.58 6.10
N ASP A 91 -18.91 21.85 5.91
CA ASP A 91 -19.57 22.67 6.92
C ASP A 91 -20.95 22.11 7.31
N ALA A 92 -21.67 21.54 6.34
CA ALA A 92 -22.94 20.87 6.58
C ALA A 92 -22.80 19.47 7.20
N SER A 93 -21.60 18.89 7.20
CA SER A 93 -21.36 17.55 7.75
C SER A 93 -21.13 17.61 9.26
N VAL A 94 -21.84 16.76 9.99
CA VAL A 94 -21.65 16.58 11.43
C VAL A 94 -20.32 15.91 11.79
N TYR A 95 -19.60 15.38 10.81
CA TYR A 95 -18.35 14.64 11.01
C TYR A 95 -17.09 15.50 10.81
N PHE A 96 -17.24 16.74 10.34
CA PHE A 96 -16.13 17.68 10.26
C PHE A 96 -16.16 18.61 11.48
N ASP A 97 -15.12 18.53 12.31
CA ASP A 97 -14.92 19.43 13.45
C ASP A 97 -13.61 20.18 13.24
N SER A 98 -13.71 21.46 12.85
CA SER A 98 -12.54 22.29 12.54
C SER A 98 -11.62 22.49 13.75
N ASP A 99 -12.18 22.63 14.95
CA ASP A 99 -11.41 22.88 16.17
C ASP A 99 -10.67 21.62 16.60
N TRP A 100 -11.35 20.47 16.52
CA TRP A 100 -10.75 19.16 16.74
C TRP A 100 -9.66 18.86 15.71
N TYR A 101 -9.92 19.14 14.42
CA TYR A 101 -8.99 18.91 13.33
C TYR A 101 -7.68 19.69 13.53
N LEU A 102 -7.78 20.99 13.84
CA LEU A 102 -6.62 21.82 14.17
C LEU A 102 -5.97 21.42 15.51
N ALA A 103 -6.69 20.74 16.40
CA ALA A 103 -6.12 20.25 17.65
C ALA A 103 -5.16 19.08 17.46
N GLN A 104 -5.32 18.32 16.37
CA GLN A 104 -4.44 17.19 16.06
C GLN A 104 -3.06 17.64 15.57
N ASP A 105 -2.92 18.89 15.12
CA ASP A 105 -1.69 19.40 14.53
C ASP A 105 -1.41 20.86 14.96
N PRO A 106 -0.59 21.06 16.00
CA PRO A 106 -0.23 22.39 16.49
C PRO A 106 0.44 23.28 15.43
N GLU A 107 1.20 22.71 14.50
CA GLU A 107 1.86 23.46 13.43
C GLU A 107 0.83 23.97 12.41
N LEU A 108 -0.12 23.10 12.03
CA LEU A 108 -1.23 23.50 11.17
C LEU A 108 -2.04 24.63 11.81
N ARG A 109 -2.36 24.50 13.11
CA ARG A 109 -3.05 25.58 13.85
C ARG A 109 -2.24 26.87 13.86
N ALA A 110 -0.93 26.81 14.10
CA ALA A 110 -0.06 27.98 14.13
C ALA A 110 0.09 28.65 12.75
N SER A 111 -0.05 27.87 11.66
CA SER A 111 0.02 28.40 10.29
C SER A 111 -1.13 29.33 9.92
N GLY A 112 -2.27 29.23 10.62
CA GLY A 112 -3.49 29.98 10.29
C GLY A 112 -4.18 29.51 9.00
N MET A 113 -3.78 28.37 8.44
CA MET A 113 -4.43 27.78 7.26
C MET A 113 -5.87 27.37 7.58
N ASP A 114 -6.77 27.59 6.62
CA ASP A 114 -8.15 27.14 6.70
C ASP A 114 -8.22 25.59 6.80
N PRO A 115 -8.80 25.03 7.87
CA PRO A 115 -8.86 23.58 8.07
C PRO A 115 -9.66 22.87 6.96
N TYR A 116 -10.71 23.50 6.43
CA TYR A 116 -11.48 22.92 5.33
C TYR A 116 -10.63 22.81 4.07
N GLU A 117 -9.90 23.87 3.72
CA GLU A 117 -9.01 23.87 2.56
C GLU A 117 -7.86 22.87 2.73
N HIS A 118 -7.26 22.81 3.93
CA HIS A 118 -6.22 21.83 4.20
C HIS A 118 -6.74 20.40 4.04
N TYR A 119 -7.91 20.07 4.61
CA TYR A 119 -8.48 18.73 4.51
C TYR A 119 -8.75 18.31 3.06
N LEU A 120 -9.36 19.20 2.26
CA LEU A 120 -9.72 18.94 0.87
C LEU A 120 -8.49 18.75 -0.04
N ARG A 121 -7.43 19.56 0.18
CA ARG A 121 -6.23 19.54 -0.68
C ARG A 121 -5.18 18.51 -0.26
N ALA A 122 -5.06 18.22 1.04
CA ALA A 122 -3.99 17.40 1.58
C ALA A 122 -4.49 16.39 2.62
N GLY A 123 -5.17 16.87 3.67
CA GLY A 123 -5.44 16.10 4.88
C GLY A 123 -6.15 14.77 4.65
N ASN A 124 -7.16 14.74 3.78
CA ASN A 124 -7.87 13.48 3.51
C ASN A 124 -6.96 12.43 2.83
N TYR A 125 -6.09 12.85 1.89
CA TYR A 125 -5.15 11.96 1.20
C TYR A 125 -3.98 11.53 2.09
N GLU A 126 -3.76 12.25 3.19
CA GLU A 126 -2.83 11.87 4.26
C GLU A 126 -3.48 10.94 5.29
N GLY A 127 -4.76 10.59 5.12
CA GLY A 127 -5.51 9.78 6.07
C GLY A 127 -5.89 10.52 7.35
N ARG A 128 -5.80 11.86 7.39
CA ARG A 128 -6.22 12.64 8.56
C ARG A 128 -7.74 12.57 8.72
N ASN A 129 -8.19 12.41 9.96
CA ASN A 129 -9.61 12.35 10.26
C ASN A 129 -10.20 13.76 10.30
N PRO A 130 -11.39 14.00 9.72
CA PRO A 130 -12.05 15.31 9.73
C PRO A 130 -12.63 15.68 11.10
N GLY A 131 -12.82 14.68 11.98
CA GLY A 131 -13.40 14.81 13.30
C GLY A 131 -13.30 13.50 14.08
N PRO A 132 -13.77 13.48 15.34
CA PRO A 132 -13.66 12.32 16.22
C PRO A 132 -14.57 11.15 15.84
N ASP A 133 -15.54 11.36 14.95
CA ASP A 133 -16.57 10.37 14.60
C ASP A 133 -16.42 9.84 13.16
N PHE A 134 -15.28 10.09 12.51
CA PHE A 134 -15.02 9.60 11.16
C PHE A 134 -13.54 9.25 10.96
N ASN A 135 -13.28 7.98 10.64
CA ASN A 135 -11.95 7.45 10.33
C ASN A 135 -11.72 7.43 8.81
N THR A 136 -10.94 8.39 8.32
CA THR A 136 -10.63 8.56 6.90
C THR A 136 -9.91 7.33 6.32
N MET A 137 -8.91 6.82 7.02
CA MET A 137 -8.13 5.68 6.52
C MET A 137 -8.95 4.39 6.55
N ALA A 138 -9.75 4.15 7.60
CA ALA A 138 -10.64 3.00 7.64
C ALA A 138 -11.65 3.02 6.49
N TYR A 139 -12.21 4.19 6.17
CA TYR A 139 -13.11 4.36 5.03
C TYR A 139 -12.43 3.99 3.70
N TYR A 140 -11.21 4.47 3.45
CA TYR A 140 -10.47 4.12 2.23
C TYR A 140 -10.07 2.64 2.15
N LEU A 141 -9.75 2.02 3.29
CA LEU A 141 -9.45 0.58 3.35
C LEU A 141 -10.69 -0.26 3.07
N ALA A 142 -11.86 0.13 3.58
CA ALA A 142 -13.12 -0.54 3.31
C ALA A 142 -13.62 -0.30 1.88
N TYR A 143 -13.28 0.85 1.30
CA TYR A 143 -13.76 1.31 0.00
C TYR A 143 -12.62 1.82 -0.91
N PRO A 144 -11.80 0.91 -1.46
CA PRO A 144 -10.64 1.29 -2.29
C PRO A 144 -11.01 2.01 -3.58
N ASP A 145 -12.23 1.80 -4.10
CA ASP A 145 -12.77 2.53 -5.24
C ASP A 145 -12.78 4.05 -5.00
N VAL A 146 -12.98 4.48 -3.75
CA VAL A 146 -12.94 5.89 -3.36
C VAL A 146 -11.50 6.39 -3.29
N ALA A 147 -10.56 5.57 -2.83
CA ALA A 147 -9.13 5.92 -2.77
C ALA A 147 -8.51 6.08 -4.18
N GLU A 148 -9.04 5.34 -5.15
CA GLU A 148 -8.70 5.46 -6.57
C GLU A 148 -9.46 6.58 -7.29
N SER A 149 -10.45 7.18 -6.61
CA SER A 149 -11.18 8.35 -7.10
C SER A 149 -10.52 9.65 -6.63
N ARG A 150 -10.98 10.78 -7.19
CA ARG A 150 -10.57 12.12 -6.74
C ARG A 150 -11.45 12.68 -5.61
N TRP A 151 -12.36 11.87 -5.05
CA TRP A 151 -13.24 12.28 -3.96
C TRP A 151 -12.56 12.17 -2.59
N PRO A 152 -12.61 13.22 -1.76
CA PRO A 152 -12.29 13.10 -0.34
C PRO A 152 -13.27 12.15 0.37
N ALA A 153 -12.76 11.33 1.30
CA ALA A 153 -13.53 10.28 1.97
C ALA A 153 -14.86 10.78 2.56
N LEU A 154 -14.82 11.84 3.38
CA LEU A 154 -16.02 12.37 4.01
C LEU A 154 -17.02 12.92 2.98
N LEU A 155 -16.53 13.61 1.93
CA LEU A 155 -17.41 14.14 0.88
C LEU A 155 -18.06 13.02 0.08
N HIS A 156 -17.31 11.96 -0.24
CA HIS A 156 -17.88 10.78 -0.88
C HIS A 156 -18.98 10.15 -0.02
N TYR A 157 -18.71 10.01 1.28
CA TYR A 157 -19.70 9.47 2.21
C TYR A 157 -20.99 10.31 2.24
N GLU A 158 -20.88 11.62 2.34
CA GLU A 158 -22.05 12.51 2.37
C GLU A 158 -22.78 12.58 1.01
N ALA A 159 -22.05 12.55 -0.10
CA ALA A 159 -22.63 12.66 -1.44
C ALA A 159 -23.32 11.36 -1.90
N ALA A 160 -22.75 10.20 -1.57
CA ALA A 160 -23.21 8.91 -2.07
C ALA A 160 -23.14 7.81 -1.02
N GLY A 161 -22.01 7.67 -0.32
CA GLY A 161 -21.72 6.52 0.54
C GLY A 161 -22.78 6.24 1.60
N ARG A 162 -23.36 7.27 2.23
CA ARG A 162 -24.46 7.11 3.20
C ARG A 162 -25.69 6.48 2.57
N SER A 163 -26.07 6.93 1.39
CA SER A 163 -27.23 6.38 0.64
C SER A 163 -26.96 4.99 0.06
N GLU A 164 -25.70 4.68 -0.24
CA GLU A 164 -25.23 3.36 -0.66
C GLU A 164 -25.13 2.36 0.51
N GLY A 165 -25.31 2.82 1.76
CA GLY A 165 -25.20 1.98 2.95
C GLY A 165 -23.75 1.68 3.35
N ARG A 166 -22.77 2.47 2.89
CA ARG A 166 -21.38 2.38 3.35
C ARG A 166 -21.28 2.72 4.83
N ILE A 167 -20.42 2.01 5.54
CA ILE A 167 -20.23 2.09 6.98
C ILE A 167 -19.05 3.04 7.25
N ILE A 168 -19.18 3.82 8.33
CA ILE A 168 -18.11 4.66 8.86
C ILE A 168 -17.78 4.17 10.27
N GLU A 169 -16.54 4.40 10.68
CA GLU A 169 -16.03 4.06 12.00
C GLU A 169 -15.44 5.31 12.65
N ALA A 170 -15.48 5.37 13.97
CA ALA A 170 -14.71 6.36 14.73
C ALA A 170 -13.22 5.92 14.80
N PRO A 171 -12.27 6.86 14.90
CA PRO A 171 -10.83 6.57 14.97
C PRO A 171 -10.38 5.77 16.19
#